data_AF-A0A561E8Y2-F1
#
_entry.id   AF-A0A561E8Y2-F1
#
_cell.length_a   1.000
_cell.length_b   1.000
_cell.length_c   1.000
_cell.angle_alpha   90.00
_cell.angle_beta   90.00
_cell.angle_gamma   90.00
#
_symmetry.space_group_name_H-M   'P 1'
#
loop_
_entity.id
_entity.type
_entity.pdbx_description
1 polymer ?
#
loop_
_entity_poly.entity_id
_entity_poly.type
_entity_poly.pdbx_seq_one_letter_code
_entity_poly.pdbx_strand_id
1 'polypeptide(L)' 'MNGISVFFTGFVVINAIALALFVAFAATNVTKFFVANRRVRVSQRQPLVRYYSHMALGH' A
#
# COMPACT_ATOMS: atom_id res chain seq x y z
N MET A 1 -16.67 11.26 33.65
CA MET A 1 -16.93 11.47 32.21
C MET A 1 -15.69 11.97 31.44
N ASN A 2 -14.78 12.76 32.03
CA ASN A 2 -13.57 13.25 31.32
C ASN A 2 -12.52 12.16 30.99
N GLY A 3 -12.28 11.16 31.84
CA GLY A 3 -11.24 10.15 31.60
C GLY A 3 -11.51 9.23 30.40
N ILE A 4 -12.78 8.84 30.20
CA ILE A 4 -13.19 7.96 29.09
C ILE A 4 -13.03 8.71 27.75
N SER A 5 -13.46 9.97 27.69
CA SER A 5 -13.32 10.78 26.47
C SER A 5 -11.86 10.98 26.07
N VAL A 6 -10.96 11.23 27.03
CA VAL A 6 -9.53 11.42 26.76
C VAL A 6 -8.88 10.13 26.25
N PHE A 7 -9.24 8.98 26.82
CA PHE A 7 -8.76 7.68 26.36
C PHE A 7 -9.17 7.40 24.91
N PHE A 8 -10.46 7.58 24.57
CA PHE A 8 -10.95 7.37 23.21
C PHE A 8 -10.27 8.31 22.21
N THR A 9 -10.15 9.60 22.55
CA THR A 9 -9.45 10.56 21.69
C THR A 9 -7.99 10.16 21.46
N GLY A 10 -7.27 9.77 22.53
CA GLY A 10 -5.88 9.31 22.40
C GLY A 10 -5.74 8.05 21.54
N PHE A 11 -6.62 7.07 21.74
CA PHE A 11 -6.64 5.84 20.95
C PHE A 11 -6.88 6.14 19.45
N VAL A 12 -7.84 7.00 19.12
CA VAL A 12 -8.13 7.37 17.73
C VAL A 12 -6.94 8.07 17.08
N VAL A 13 -6.29 9.00 17.78
CA VAL A 13 -5.12 9.72 17.26
C VAL A 13 -3.96 8.76 16.97
N ILE A 14 -3.67 7.83 17.88
CA ILE A 14 -2.60 6.83 17.69
C ILE A 14 -2.90 5.96 16.46
N ASN A 15 -4.14 5.48 16.34
CA ASN A 15 -4.53 4.65 15.18
C ASN A 15 -4.48 5.43 13.86
N ALA A 16 -4.87 6.70 13.86
CA ALA A 16 -4.79 7.55 12.68
C ALA A 16 -3.34 7.72 12.21
N ILE A 17 -2.41 7.95 13.15
CA ILE A 17 -0.97 8.05 12.84
C ILE A 17 -0.45 6.71 12.31
N ALA A 18 -0.76 5.60 12.97
CA ALA A 18 -0.34 4.27 12.55
C ALA A 18 -0.86 3.93 11.14
N LEU A 19 -2.12 4.24 10.86
CA LEU A 19 -2.73 4.04 9.54
C LEU A 19 -2.05 4.92 8.48
N ALA A 20 -1.78 6.19 8.78
CA ALA A 20 -1.10 7.09 7.84
C ALA A 20 0.31 6.57 7.49
N LEU A 21 1.07 6.11 8.48
CA LEU A 21 2.38 5.51 8.27
C LEU A 21 2.30 4.21 7.46
N PHE A 22 1.32 3.36 7.77
CA PHE A 22 1.09 2.12 7.03
C PHE A 22 0.75 2.41 5.56
N VAL A 23 -0.15 3.36 5.29
CA VAL A 23 -0.51 3.78 3.93
C VAL A 23 0.70 4.34 3.19
N ALA A 24 1.52 5.19 3.83
CA ALA A 24 2.73 5.73 3.23
C ALA A 24 3.75 4.63 2.88
N PHE A 25 3.93 3.68 3.80
CA PHE A 25 4.79 2.51 3.58
C PHE A 25 4.28 1.63 2.44
N ALA A 26 2.99 1.29 2.45
CA ALA A 26 2.37 0.49 1.40
C ALA A 26 2.48 1.18 0.03
N ALA A 27 2.13 2.46 -0.06
CA ALA A 27 2.22 3.25 -1.30
C ALA A 27 3.66 3.29 -1.84
N THR A 28 4.65 3.44 -0.96
CA THR A 28 6.07 3.43 -1.34
C THR A 28 6.48 2.07 -1.91
N ASN A 29 6.13 0.97 -1.23
CA ASN A 29 6.50 -0.37 -1.68
C ASN A 29 5.80 -0.75 -2.99
N VAL A 30 4.50 -0.44 -3.10
CA VAL A 30 3.71 -0.65 -4.31
C VAL A 30 4.30 0.13 -5.48
N THR A 31 4.64 1.41 -5.27
CA THR A 31 5.28 2.22 -6.31
C THR A 31 6.62 1.64 -6.75
N LYS A 32 7.48 1.24 -5.79
CA LYS A 32 8.77 0.60 -6.09
C LYS A 32 8.59 -0.68 -6.90
N PHE A 33 7.64 -1.52 -6.53
CA PHE A 33 7.30 -2.74 -7.26
C PHE A 33 6.90 -2.45 -8.71
N PHE A 34 5.95 -1.53 -8.93
CA PHE A 34 5.50 -1.15 -10.27
C PHE A 34 6.62 -0.51 -11.10
N VAL A 35 7.48 0.32 -10.49
CA VAL A 35 8.61 0.98 -11.16
C VAL A 35 9.67 -0.03 -11.58
N ALA A 36 10.03 -0.96 -10.69
CA ALA A 36 10.99 -2.03 -10.99
C ALA A 36 10.49 -2.91 -12.14
N ASN A 37 9.22 -3.30 -12.10
CA ASN A 37 8.63 -4.20 -13.11
C ASN A 37 8.26 -3.47 -14.42
N ARG A 38 8.19 -2.13 -14.43
CA ARG A 38 7.89 -1.34 -15.64
C ARG A 38 8.92 -1.60 -16.74
N ARG A 39 10.22 -1.69 -16.40
CA ARG A 39 11.27 -1.97 -17.39
C ARG A 39 11.05 -3.32 -18.07
N VAL A 40 10.80 -4.36 -17.29
CA VAL A 40 10.57 -5.74 -17.79
C VAL A 40 9.29 -5.80 -18.63
N ARG A 41 8.20 -5.21 -18.15
CA ARG A 41 6.93 -5.16 -18.89
C ARG A 41 7.08 -4.48 -20.25
N VAL A 42 7.77 -3.33 -20.29
CA VAL A 42 7.98 -2.56 -21.52
C VAL A 42 8.90 -3.31 -22.49
N SER A 43 9.97 -3.94 -22.02
CA SER A 43 10.87 -4.73 -22.89
C SER A 43 10.17 -5.94 -23.49
N GLN A 44 9.30 -6.60 -22.72
CA GLN A 44 8.51 -7.75 -23.17
C GLN A 44 7.20 -7.35 -23.90
N ARG A 45 6.92 -6.05 -24.06
CA ARG A 45 5.69 -5.50 -24.66
C ARG A 45 4.39 -6.12 -24.10
N GLN A 46 4.40 -6.49 -22.82
CA GLN A 46 3.24 -7.14 -22.21
C GLN A 46 2.18 -6.12 -21.75
N PRO A 47 0.87 -6.40 -21.98
CA PRO A 47 -0.20 -5.53 -21.52
C PRO A 47 -0.30 -5.51 -19.98
N LEU A 48 -0.61 -4.32 -19.44
CA LEU A 48 -0.63 -3.99 -18.01
C LEU A 48 -1.39 -5.00 -17.16
N VAL A 49 -2.67 -5.19 -17.48
CA VAL A 49 -3.58 -6.04 -16.71
C VAL A 49 -3.09 -7.49 -16.73
N ARG A 50 -2.71 -8.00 -17.91
CA ARG A 50 -2.26 -9.39 -18.07
C ARG A 50 -0.97 -9.69 -17.31
N TYR A 51 0.00 -8.77 -17.36
CA TYR A 51 1.29 -8.94 -16.69
C TYR A 51 1.10 -9.05 -15.16
N TYR A 52 0.32 -8.13 -14.58
CA TYR A 52 0.10 -8.13 -13.14
C TYR A 52 -0.92 -9.17 -12.68
N SER A 53 -1.92 -9.53 -13.50
CA SER A 53 -2.84 -10.61 -13.17
C SER A 53 -2.13 -11.96 -13.14
N HIS A 54 -1.21 -12.21 -14.08
CA HIS A 54 -0.41 -13.42 -14.11
C HIS A 54 0.54 -13.50 -12.91
N MET A 55 1.16 -12.38 -12.50
CA MET A 55 1.96 -12.32 -11.27
C MET A 55 1.14 -12.52 -9.99
N ALA A 56 -0.08 -11.99 -9.93
CA ALA A 56 -0.94 -12.12 -8.76
C ALA A 56 -1.58 -13.50 -8.64
N LEU A 57 -1.88 -14.15 -9.77
CA LEU A 57 -2.57 -15.43 -9.83
C LEU A 57 -1.62 -16.63 -9.98
N GLY A 58 -0.34 -16.43 -10.29
CA GLY A 58 0.70 -17.47 -10.22
C GLY A 58 0.55 -18.66 -11.17
N HIS A 59 -0.07 -18.48 -12.35
CA HIS A 59 -0.25 -19.55 -13.33
C HIS A 59 0.89 -19.60 -14.34
#